data_AF-A0A5C7G326-F1
#
_entry.id   AF-A0A5C7G326-F1
#
_cell.length_a   1.000
_cell.length_b   1.000
_cell.length_c   1.000
_cell.angle_alpha   90.00
_cell.angle_beta   90.00
_cell.angle_gamma   90.00
#
_symmetry.space_group_name_H-M   'P 1'
#
loop_
_entity.id
_entity.type
_entity.pdbx_description
1 polymer ?
#
loop_
_entity_poly.entity_id
_entity_poly.type
_entity_poly.pdbx_seq_one_letter_code
_entity_poly.pdbx_strand_id
1 'polypeptide(L)'
;MSMLRRDFLLSGFAAGFGFPEASTAQALADQANIDDLFQADAEPRPPSFKEPKTVGRWAALDTPPKPQWPQRAVSVDFHHLSKAAPKLETESFSLTGEVLRNLAKLNSFDLSRTREHVLFGLRGCSPTKIKLNFSSSVEVVESLPDHLNLRCLLGVWRPHQNDLWVTSASTVPNVEYMFQMMNGGLACNMFPTGLHRYVVGTHRAGSKYPQRGAFRQLDPVPVLRNRNNLTFELPPTDKYDVTIDRVVADNIHAGVLESSQHPPFFSSAGCQVIPGGYRTNGENRAYGQWAVFRERAGLKPVVFAPGNVTSTIDDGRSFYYMLLTGAEARLIARGQSVLLDSRLRFGSSGPRVRRLSERLTGNSTSSYFDQTLMASFLAWQMKRLNYSDGVIDQVAEN
;
A
#
# COMPACT_ATOMS: atom_id res chain seq x y z
N MET A 1 -60.64 51.78 -5.33
CA MET A 1 -59.66 51.70 -6.43
C MET A 1 -58.76 50.49 -6.17
N SER A 2 -59.28 49.26 -6.33
CA SER A 2 -59.25 48.41 -7.56
C SER A 2 -57.82 48.05 -7.99
N MET A 3 -57.34 46.84 -7.65
CA MET A 3 -57.22 45.65 -8.56
C MET A 3 -56.02 45.79 -9.53
N LEU A 4 -55.08 44.85 -9.68
CA LEU A 4 -55.10 43.38 -9.83
C LEU A 4 -53.75 42.79 -9.32
N ARG A 5 -53.67 41.72 -8.52
CA ARG A 5 -53.73 40.27 -8.83
C ARG A 5 -53.00 39.80 -10.11
N ARG A 6 -51.97 38.98 -9.93
CA ARG A 6 -51.77 37.75 -10.72
C ARG A 6 -50.99 36.71 -9.90
N ASP A 7 -51.72 35.69 -9.46
CA ASP A 7 -51.21 34.34 -9.21
C ASP A 7 -50.71 33.73 -10.53
N PHE A 8 -49.68 32.90 -10.50
CA PHE A 8 -49.71 31.61 -11.19
C PHE A 8 -48.66 30.61 -10.70
N LEU A 9 -49.04 29.34 -10.82
CA LEU A 9 -48.56 28.13 -10.17
C LEU A 9 -47.31 27.48 -10.78
N LEU A 10 -46.66 26.70 -9.90
CA LEU A 10 -45.97 25.42 -10.10
C LEU A 10 -46.07 24.74 -11.48
N SER A 11 -44.92 24.42 -12.06
CA SER A 11 -44.54 23.11 -12.65
C SER A 11 -43.10 23.28 -13.17
N GLY A 12 -42.12 22.53 -12.67
CA GLY A 12 -41.82 21.19 -13.14
C GLY A 12 -40.74 21.29 -14.22
N PHE A 13 -39.49 20.94 -13.90
CA PHE A 13 -38.61 20.10 -14.72
C PHE A 13 -37.29 19.90 -13.98
N ALA A 14 -37.03 18.63 -13.64
CA ALA A 14 -35.72 18.14 -13.31
C ALA A 14 -34.81 18.29 -14.55
N ALA A 15 -33.67 18.95 -14.40
CA ALA A 15 -32.60 18.89 -15.38
C ALA A 15 -31.25 19.12 -14.70
N GLY A 16 -30.47 18.04 -14.61
CA GLY A 16 -29.01 18.03 -14.66
C GLY A 16 -28.24 18.93 -13.70
N PHE A 17 -27.91 18.40 -12.52
CA PHE A 17 -26.63 18.74 -11.91
C PHE A 17 -25.52 18.18 -12.80
N GLY A 18 -25.09 18.97 -13.77
CA GLY A 18 -23.85 18.74 -14.51
C GLY A 18 -22.71 18.75 -13.51
N PHE A 19 -22.05 17.61 -13.35
CA PHE A 19 -20.70 17.58 -12.81
C PHE A 19 -19.84 18.51 -13.66
N PRO A 20 -18.96 19.34 -13.09
CA PRO A 20 -17.98 20.03 -13.91
C PRO A 20 -17.18 18.97 -14.67
N GLU A 21 -17.28 19.04 -15.99
CA GLU A 21 -16.46 18.25 -16.90
C GLU A 21 -14.99 18.37 -16.52
N ALA A 22 -14.25 17.30 -16.73
CA ALA A 22 -12.84 17.15 -16.45
C ALA A 22 -11.91 18.05 -17.30
N SER A 23 -12.39 19.19 -17.80
CA SER A 23 -11.68 20.07 -18.73
C SER A 23 -11.22 21.35 -18.02
N THR A 24 -10.09 21.27 -17.33
CA THR A 24 -9.13 22.38 -17.04
C THR A 24 -8.02 21.94 -16.08
N ALA A 25 -8.20 20.83 -15.36
CA ALA A 25 -7.10 20.17 -14.61
C ALA A 25 -6.09 19.46 -15.53
N GLN A 26 -6.40 19.34 -16.82
CA GLN A 26 -5.69 18.53 -17.82
C GLN A 26 -4.50 19.24 -18.47
N ALA A 27 -4.26 20.53 -18.15
CA ALA A 27 -3.26 21.36 -18.84
C ALA A 27 -2.16 21.94 -17.93
N LEU A 28 -2.05 21.53 -16.66
CA LEU A 28 -1.04 22.07 -15.73
C LEU A 28 -0.22 20.99 -15.00
N ALA A 29 -0.45 19.71 -15.30
CA ALA A 29 0.59 18.70 -15.22
C ALA A 29 1.47 18.77 -16.49
N ASP A 30 1.92 19.97 -16.83
CA ASP A 30 2.97 20.18 -17.82
C ASP A 30 4.15 19.33 -17.39
N GLN A 31 4.39 18.25 -18.14
CA GLN A 31 5.67 17.60 -18.35
C GLN A 31 6.67 17.76 -17.20
N ALA A 32 6.31 17.30 -16.00
CA ALA A 32 7.35 16.74 -15.15
C ALA A 32 7.96 15.64 -16.02
N ASN A 33 9.21 15.82 -16.44
CA ASN A 33 9.91 14.79 -17.20
C ASN A 33 9.72 13.50 -16.41
N ILE A 34 9.03 12.53 -16.99
CA ILE A 34 8.74 11.27 -16.32
C ILE A 34 10.07 10.63 -15.87
N ASP A 35 11.16 10.91 -16.58
CA ASP A 35 12.52 10.54 -16.20
C ASP A 35 12.98 11.23 -14.90
N ASP A 36 12.66 12.51 -14.70
CA ASP A 36 12.96 13.20 -13.43
C ASP A 36 12.14 12.60 -12.27
N LEU A 37 10.89 12.16 -12.51
CA LEU A 37 10.08 11.50 -11.49
C LEU A 37 10.72 10.17 -11.10
N PHE A 38 11.04 9.30 -12.09
CA PHE A 38 11.67 8.01 -11.82
C PHE A 38 13.06 8.14 -11.17
N GLN A 39 13.87 9.11 -11.60
CA GLN A 39 15.15 9.40 -10.94
C GLN A 39 14.94 9.94 -9.53
N ALA A 40 13.89 10.74 -9.30
CA ALA A 40 13.59 11.28 -7.98
C ALA A 40 13.05 10.22 -7.00
N ASP A 41 12.50 9.07 -7.43
CA ASP A 41 12.09 8.02 -6.47
C ASP A 41 13.29 7.30 -5.81
N ALA A 42 14.51 7.58 -6.24
CA ALA A 42 15.70 7.13 -5.52
C ALA A 42 15.83 7.89 -4.18
N GLU A 43 15.64 7.20 -3.06
CA GLU A 43 15.85 7.75 -1.72
C GLU A 43 17.31 8.26 -1.52
N PRO A 44 17.55 9.18 -0.55
CA PRO A 44 18.87 9.76 -0.31
C PRO A 44 19.94 8.68 -0.14
N ARG A 45 20.95 8.74 -1.00
CA ARG A 45 21.99 7.73 -1.08
C ARG A 45 22.92 7.81 0.12
N PRO A 46 23.20 6.70 0.83
CA PRO A 46 24.27 6.70 1.83
C PRO A 46 25.62 7.01 1.15
N PRO A 47 26.62 7.54 1.88
CA PRO A 47 27.94 7.88 1.31
C PRO A 47 28.66 6.71 0.61
N SER A 48 28.31 5.47 0.95
CA SER A 48 28.87 4.24 0.36
C SER A 48 28.10 3.72 -0.86
N PHE A 49 27.04 4.40 -1.29
CA PHE A 49 26.20 3.97 -2.40
C PHE A 49 26.96 4.06 -3.73
N LYS A 50 27.12 2.92 -4.41
CA LYS A 50 27.60 2.89 -5.78
C LYS A 50 26.44 3.13 -6.71
N GLU A 51 26.63 4.04 -7.67
CA GLU A 51 25.62 4.30 -8.68
C GLU A 51 25.27 3.02 -9.44
N PRO A 52 23.98 2.69 -9.57
CA PRO A 52 23.55 1.59 -10.41
C PRO A 52 23.83 1.91 -11.88
N LYS A 53 23.80 0.88 -12.72
CA LYS A 53 23.93 1.09 -14.16
C LYS A 53 22.74 1.91 -14.66
N THR A 54 23.00 2.85 -15.58
CA THR A 54 21.91 3.46 -16.34
C THR A 54 21.29 2.38 -17.22
N VAL A 55 20.00 2.11 -17.00
CA VAL A 55 19.21 1.15 -17.77
C VAL A 55 18.21 1.94 -18.61
N GLY A 56 17.98 1.52 -19.85
CA GLY A 56 16.90 2.06 -20.68
C GLY A 56 15.53 1.84 -20.02
N ARG A 57 14.52 2.61 -20.45
CA ARG A 57 13.19 2.51 -19.87
C ARG A 57 12.44 1.31 -20.39
N TRP A 58 11.72 0.63 -19.49
CA TRP A 58 10.83 -0.48 -19.86
C TRP A 58 9.79 -0.01 -20.89
N ALA A 59 9.17 1.14 -20.64
CA ALA A 59 8.14 1.69 -21.52
C ALA A 59 8.67 2.19 -22.88
N ALA A 60 9.99 2.32 -23.05
CA ALA A 60 10.63 2.75 -24.29
C ALA A 60 11.06 1.59 -25.20
N LEU A 61 10.87 0.34 -24.76
CA LEU A 61 11.19 -0.84 -25.57
C LEU A 61 10.14 -1.05 -26.67
N ASP A 62 10.57 -1.46 -27.85
CA ASP A 62 9.66 -1.82 -28.95
C ASP A 62 8.75 -3.00 -28.58
N THR A 63 9.25 -3.93 -27.76
CA THR A 63 8.49 -5.07 -27.25
C THR A 63 8.86 -5.31 -25.78
N PRO A 64 8.19 -4.60 -24.85
CA PRO A 64 8.53 -4.68 -23.44
C PRO A 64 8.14 -6.06 -22.86
N PRO A 65 9.01 -6.70 -22.05
CA PRO A 65 8.66 -7.94 -21.37
C PRO A 65 7.49 -7.73 -20.41
N LYS A 66 6.50 -8.62 -20.44
CA LYS A 66 5.30 -8.47 -19.60
C LYS A 66 5.59 -8.89 -18.15
N PRO A 67 5.29 -8.05 -17.15
CA PRO A 67 5.34 -8.47 -15.76
C PRO A 67 4.26 -9.52 -15.50
N GLN A 68 4.51 -10.41 -14.54
CA GLN A 68 3.55 -11.43 -14.15
C GLN A 68 3.36 -11.43 -12.64
N TRP A 69 2.16 -11.81 -12.21
CA TRP A 69 1.93 -12.19 -10.82
C TRP A 69 2.22 -13.69 -10.67
N PRO A 70 2.96 -14.10 -9.64
CA PRO A 70 3.19 -15.52 -9.37
C PRO A 70 1.87 -16.29 -9.21
N GLN A 71 1.89 -17.58 -9.54
CA GLN A 71 0.82 -18.48 -9.12
C GLN A 71 0.72 -18.49 -7.59
N ARG A 72 -0.48 -18.68 -7.04
CA ARG A 72 -0.71 -18.62 -5.59
C ARG A 72 0.18 -19.57 -4.79
N ALA A 73 0.46 -20.76 -5.34
CA ALA A 73 1.33 -21.77 -4.72
C ALA A 73 2.80 -21.34 -4.58
N VAL A 74 3.26 -20.35 -5.35
CA VAL A 74 4.64 -19.82 -5.29
C VAL A 74 4.68 -18.32 -4.99
N SER A 75 3.55 -17.74 -4.57
CA SER A 75 3.46 -16.32 -4.22
C SER A 75 3.71 -16.13 -2.74
N VAL A 76 4.56 -15.16 -2.40
CA VAL A 76 4.83 -14.75 -1.01
C VAL A 76 3.57 -14.34 -0.25
N ASP A 77 2.58 -13.80 -0.95
CA ASP A 77 1.34 -13.33 -0.35
C ASP A 77 0.25 -14.41 -0.21
N PHE A 78 0.33 -15.49 -1.00
CA PHE A 78 -0.75 -16.47 -1.11
C PHE A 78 -0.36 -17.92 -0.82
N HIS A 79 0.92 -18.24 -0.64
CA HIS A 79 1.35 -19.61 -0.40
C HIS A 79 0.68 -20.24 0.82
N HIS A 80 0.69 -19.53 1.96
CA HIS A 80 -0.02 -19.90 3.19
C HIS A 80 -1.55 -19.93 3.06
N LEU A 81 -2.09 -19.51 1.91
CA LEU A 81 -3.53 -19.55 1.57
C LEU A 81 -3.84 -20.55 0.45
N SER A 82 -2.84 -21.20 -0.13
CA SER A 82 -2.99 -22.01 -1.35
C SER A 82 -4.04 -23.12 -1.23
N LYS A 83 -4.25 -23.67 -0.02
CA LYS A 83 -5.32 -24.64 0.27
C LYS A 83 -6.69 -23.99 0.44
N ALA A 84 -6.76 -22.88 1.18
CA ALA A 84 -8.01 -22.21 1.52
C ALA A 84 -8.58 -21.35 0.37
N ALA A 85 -7.71 -20.82 -0.47
CA ALA A 85 -8.04 -20.01 -1.64
C ALA A 85 -7.10 -20.32 -2.81
N PRO A 86 -7.25 -21.49 -3.46
CA PRO A 86 -6.35 -21.97 -4.52
C PRO A 86 -6.39 -21.14 -5.80
N LYS A 87 -7.48 -20.39 -6.03
CA LYS A 87 -7.70 -19.58 -7.23
C LYS A 87 -8.20 -18.19 -6.87
N LEU A 88 -8.05 -17.27 -7.82
CA LEU A 88 -8.66 -15.94 -7.76
C LEU A 88 -10.19 -16.08 -7.83
N GLU A 89 -10.90 -15.37 -6.95
CA GLU A 89 -12.35 -15.27 -6.99
C GLU A 89 -12.78 -13.82 -7.23
N THR A 90 -13.44 -13.58 -8.37
CA THR A 90 -13.80 -12.23 -8.84
C THR A 90 -15.23 -11.82 -8.49
N GLU A 91 -15.89 -12.58 -7.63
CA GLU A 91 -17.18 -12.18 -7.07
C GLU A 91 -16.95 -11.11 -6.00
N SER A 92 -17.83 -10.10 -5.97
CA SER A 92 -17.73 -9.06 -4.94
C SER A 92 -18.04 -9.61 -3.55
N PHE A 93 -17.49 -8.95 -2.54
CA PHE A 93 -17.80 -9.21 -1.15
C PHE A 93 -17.79 -7.91 -0.35
N SER A 94 -18.46 -7.95 0.80
CA SER A 94 -18.61 -6.80 1.67
C SER A 94 -17.45 -6.68 2.65
N LEU A 95 -16.64 -5.64 2.48
CA LEU A 95 -15.59 -5.28 3.43
C LEU A 95 -16.17 -4.39 4.53
N THR A 96 -16.10 -4.86 5.78
CA THR A 96 -16.62 -4.16 6.97
C THR A 96 -15.53 -3.96 8.02
N GLY A 97 -15.79 -3.12 9.03
CA GLY A 97 -14.91 -3.00 10.18
C GLY A 97 -14.76 -4.29 10.99
N GLU A 98 -15.76 -5.19 10.94
CA GLU A 98 -15.67 -6.51 11.57
C GLU A 98 -14.70 -7.44 10.84
N VAL A 99 -14.69 -7.41 9.51
CA VAL A 99 -13.70 -8.15 8.70
C VAL A 99 -12.28 -7.70 9.07
N LEU A 100 -12.05 -6.38 9.18
CA LEU A 100 -10.75 -5.84 9.58
C LEU A 100 -10.35 -6.21 11.03
N ARG A 101 -11.31 -6.23 11.98
CA ARG A 101 -11.05 -6.74 13.33
C ARG A 101 -10.65 -8.21 13.33
N ASN A 102 -11.36 -9.04 12.56
CA ASN A 102 -11.08 -10.47 12.48
C ASN A 102 -9.71 -10.73 11.81
N LEU A 103 -9.36 -9.97 10.78
CA LEU A 103 -8.02 -9.99 10.18
C LEU A 103 -6.93 -9.66 11.22
N ALA A 104 -7.11 -8.57 12.00
CA ALA A 104 -6.17 -8.19 13.04
C ALA A 104 -6.05 -9.27 14.12
N LYS A 105 -7.18 -9.83 14.58
CA LYS A 105 -7.22 -10.89 15.58
C LYS A 105 -6.51 -12.16 15.10
N LEU A 106 -6.77 -12.62 13.88
CA LEU A 106 -6.16 -13.83 13.30
C LEU A 106 -4.64 -13.71 13.19
N ASN A 107 -4.12 -12.49 12.99
CA ASN A 107 -2.69 -12.22 12.91
C ASN A 107 -2.08 -11.76 14.24
N SER A 108 -2.83 -11.78 15.35
CA SER A 108 -2.35 -11.31 16.66
C SER A 108 -1.79 -9.87 16.62
N PHE A 109 -2.41 -9.00 15.83
CA PHE A 109 -2.05 -7.58 15.72
C PHE A 109 -2.62 -6.80 16.90
N ASP A 110 -1.74 -6.17 17.69
CA ASP A 110 -2.15 -5.29 18.78
C ASP A 110 -2.42 -3.88 18.26
N LEU A 111 -3.70 -3.58 18.08
CA LEU A 111 -4.18 -2.25 17.69
C LEU A 111 -4.60 -1.41 18.90
N SER A 112 -4.47 -1.90 20.14
CA SER A 112 -4.94 -1.18 21.34
C SER A 112 -4.20 0.12 21.58
N ARG A 113 -2.97 0.23 21.05
CA ARG A 113 -2.12 1.42 21.21
C ARG A 113 -2.47 2.54 20.23
N THR A 114 -3.31 2.30 19.21
CA THR A 114 -3.81 3.38 18.38
C THR A 114 -5.01 4.04 19.05
N ARG A 115 -4.89 5.35 19.29
CA ARG A 115 -6.02 6.22 19.65
C ARG A 115 -6.68 6.84 18.42
N GLU A 116 -6.11 6.59 17.25
CA GLU A 116 -6.49 7.21 15.98
C GLU A 116 -7.01 6.15 14.98
N HIS A 117 -7.21 6.59 13.74
CA HIS A 117 -7.53 5.74 12.62
C HIS A 117 -6.41 4.72 12.35
N VAL A 118 -6.80 3.54 11.86
CA VAL A 118 -5.88 2.53 11.35
C VAL A 118 -5.84 2.66 9.83
N LEU A 119 -4.64 2.86 9.28
CA LEU A 119 -4.45 2.74 7.84
C LEU A 119 -4.43 1.25 7.49
N PHE A 120 -4.99 0.88 6.34
CA PHE A 120 -4.91 -0.50 5.89
C PHE A 120 -4.77 -0.59 4.37
N GLY A 121 -4.22 -1.71 3.92
CA GLY A 121 -4.12 -2.06 2.51
C GLY A 121 -4.52 -3.51 2.31
N LEU A 122 -5.24 -3.79 1.22
CA LEU A 122 -5.49 -5.15 0.75
C LEU A 122 -4.83 -5.31 -0.61
N ARG A 123 -3.71 -6.02 -0.64
CA ARG A 123 -3.01 -6.39 -1.87
C ARG A 123 -3.87 -7.34 -2.67
N GLY A 124 -3.99 -7.08 -3.97
CA GLY A 124 -4.84 -7.88 -4.86
C GLY A 124 -6.33 -7.78 -4.53
N CYS A 125 -6.80 -6.57 -4.21
CA CYS A 125 -8.20 -6.28 -3.99
C CYS A 125 -8.54 -4.89 -4.52
N SER A 126 -9.68 -4.69 -5.14
CA SER A 126 -10.09 -3.40 -5.68
C SER A 126 -11.51 -3.04 -5.20
N PRO A 127 -11.80 -1.76 -4.90
CA PRO A 127 -13.17 -1.34 -4.66
C PRO A 127 -13.98 -1.44 -5.94
N THR A 128 -15.22 -1.93 -5.87
CA THR A 128 -16.12 -1.94 -7.04
C THR A 128 -16.63 -0.53 -7.35
N LYS A 129 -16.75 0.30 -6.30
CA LYS A 129 -17.08 1.72 -6.38
C LYS A 129 -16.43 2.49 -5.23
N ILE A 130 -15.80 3.62 -5.56
CA ILE A 130 -15.24 4.53 -4.56
C ILE A 130 -16.37 5.40 -3.99
N LYS A 131 -16.51 5.40 -2.67
CA LYS A 131 -17.44 6.28 -1.94
C LYS A 131 -16.70 7.52 -1.47
N LEU A 132 -17.38 8.67 -1.43
CA LEU A 132 -16.76 9.92 -0.93
C LEU A 132 -16.58 9.93 0.59
N ASN A 133 -17.50 9.28 1.32
CA ASN A 133 -17.55 9.30 2.78
C ASN A 133 -17.23 7.91 3.37
N PHE A 134 -16.92 7.89 4.66
CA PHE A 134 -16.86 6.66 5.45
C PHE A 134 -18.18 5.89 5.34
N SER A 135 -18.08 4.56 5.36
CA SER A 135 -19.20 3.65 5.24
C SER A 135 -18.97 2.42 6.13
N SER A 136 -20.04 1.89 6.72
CA SER A 136 -19.99 0.66 7.53
C SER A 136 -19.61 -0.57 6.69
N SER A 137 -19.86 -0.51 5.38
CA SER A 137 -19.55 -1.55 4.40
C SER A 137 -19.12 -0.92 3.06
N VAL A 138 -18.14 -1.54 2.41
CA VAL A 138 -17.76 -1.25 1.02
C VAL A 138 -17.67 -2.54 0.23
N GLU A 139 -18.28 -2.56 -0.95
CA GLU A 139 -18.16 -3.68 -1.88
C GLU A 139 -16.80 -3.64 -2.57
N VAL A 140 -16.09 -4.76 -2.49
CA VAL A 140 -14.75 -4.94 -3.05
C VAL A 140 -14.70 -6.27 -3.79
N VAL A 141 -13.68 -6.47 -4.60
CA VAL A 141 -13.46 -7.71 -5.36
C VAL A 141 -11.98 -8.09 -5.29
N GLU A 142 -11.64 -9.38 -5.27
CA GLU A 142 -10.24 -9.75 -5.46
C GLU A 142 -9.77 -9.39 -6.87
N SER A 143 -8.55 -8.91 -6.97
CA SER A 143 -7.91 -8.56 -8.23
C SER A 143 -6.49 -9.12 -8.26
N LEU A 144 -6.02 -9.51 -9.44
CA LEU A 144 -4.63 -9.91 -9.61
C LEU A 144 -3.77 -8.65 -9.78
N PRO A 145 -2.77 -8.39 -8.92
CA PRO A 145 -1.81 -7.33 -9.19
C PRO A 145 -1.05 -7.63 -10.49
N ASP A 146 -0.73 -6.59 -11.26
CA ASP A 146 -0.10 -6.73 -12.58
C ASP A 146 1.12 -5.82 -12.75
N HIS A 147 1.54 -5.12 -11.69
CA HIS A 147 2.65 -4.15 -11.69
C HIS A 147 2.50 -2.97 -12.70
N LEU A 148 1.32 -2.83 -13.29
CA LEU A 148 1.00 -1.81 -14.30
C LEU A 148 -0.14 -0.90 -13.85
N ASN A 149 -1.14 -1.48 -13.19
CA ASN A 149 -2.38 -0.85 -12.77
C ASN A 149 -2.51 -0.86 -11.24
N LEU A 150 -3.35 0.05 -10.73
CA LEU A 150 -3.72 0.15 -9.31
C LEU A 150 -4.73 -0.96 -8.93
N ARG A 151 -4.24 -2.21 -8.84
CA ARG A 151 -5.02 -3.44 -8.56
C ARG A 151 -5.09 -3.82 -7.08
N CYS A 152 -4.74 -2.89 -6.20
CA CYS A 152 -4.85 -3.03 -4.76
C CYS A 152 -5.79 -1.94 -4.24
N LEU A 153 -6.09 -1.99 -2.94
CA LEU A 153 -6.81 -0.92 -2.27
C LEU A 153 -6.07 -0.50 -1.01
N LEU A 154 -6.17 0.79 -0.72
CA LEU A 154 -5.77 1.38 0.55
C LEU A 154 -6.99 2.04 1.18
N GLY A 155 -7.01 2.10 2.51
CA GLY A 155 -8.13 2.65 3.23
C GLY A 155 -7.78 3.14 4.62
N VAL A 156 -8.76 3.82 5.20
CA VAL A 156 -8.73 4.31 6.58
C VAL A 156 -9.88 3.65 7.30
N TRP A 157 -9.57 2.97 8.41
CA TRP A 157 -10.54 2.32 9.27
C TRP A 157 -10.62 3.06 10.60
N ARG A 158 -11.85 3.25 11.08
CA ARG A 158 -12.11 3.84 12.40
C ARG A 158 -12.67 2.76 13.32
N PRO A 159 -11.82 2.11 14.16
CA PRO A 159 -12.25 0.95 14.94
C PRO A 159 -13.44 1.22 15.85
N HIS A 160 -13.51 2.42 16.45
CA HIS A 160 -14.56 2.81 17.39
C HIS A 160 -15.90 3.12 16.70
N GLN A 161 -15.87 3.75 15.53
CA GLN A 161 -17.07 4.06 14.74
C GLN A 161 -17.54 2.89 13.87
N ASN A 162 -16.69 1.85 13.73
CA ASN A 162 -16.94 0.66 12.93
C ASN A 162 -17.26 0.96 11.46
N ASP A 163 -16.56 1.93 10.88
CA ASP A 163 -16.67 2.27 9.48
C ASP A 163 -15.30 2.50 8.84
N LEU A 164 -15.30 2.47 7.52
CA LEU A 164 -14.10 2.53 6.70
C LEU A 164 -14.30 3.39 5.46
N TRP A 165 -13.20 3.91 4.95
CA TRP A 165 -13.10 4.54 3.64
C TRP A 165 -12.00 3.84 2.85
N VAL A 166 -12.20 3.63 1.55
CA VAL A 166 -11.23 2.95 0.68
C VAL A 166 -11.12 3.65 -0.67
N THR A 167 -9.98 3.43 -1.32
CA THR A 167 -9.72 3.86 -2.69
C THR A 167 -8.81 2.86 -3.39
N SER A 168 -8.79 2.88 -4.73
CA SER A 168 -7.85 2.09 -5.52
C SER A 168 -6.42 2.56 -5.26
N ALA A 169 -5.47 1.63 -5.26
CA ALA A 169 -4.07 1.90 -4.95
C ALA A 169 -3.16 0.83 -5.55
N SER A 170 -1.84 1.02 -5.46
CA SER A 170 -0.87 -0.06 -5.62
C SER A 170 -0.18 -0.32 -4.29
N THR A 171 0.00 -1.60 -4.00
CA THR A 171 0.85 -2.08 -2.89
C THR A 171 2.05 -2.87 -3.35
N VAL A 172 2.33 -2.80 -4.66
CA VAL A 172 3.38 -3.55 -5.34
C VAL A 172 4.24 -2.55 -6.13
N PRO A 173 5.54 -2.84 -6.34
CA PRO A 173 6.37 -2.00 -7.20
C PRO A 173 5.82 -2.01 -8.63
N ASN A 174 6.08 -0.95 -9.39
CA ASN A 174 5.73 -0.93 -10.80
C ASN A 174 6.76 -1.69 -11.65
N VAL A 175 6.37 -2.04 -12.87
CA VAL A 175 7.21 -2.80 -13.79
C VAL A 175 8.52 -2.08 -14.17
N GLU A 176 8.51 -0.75 -14.23
CA GLU A 176 9.68 0.04 -14.62
C GLU A 176 10.82 -0.19 -13.63
N TYR A 177 10.53 -0.18 -12.32
CA TYR A 177 11.54 -0.44 -11.29
C TYR A 177 11.96 -1.90 -11.22
N MET A 178 11.05 -2.84 -11.49
CA MET A 178 11.40 -4.26 -11.61
C MET A 178 12.38 -4.49 -12.76
N PHE A 179 12.12 -3.86 -13.91
CA PHE A 179 12.99 -3.92 -15.08
C PHE A 179 14.34 -3.27 -14.81
N GLN A 180 14.37 -2.10 -14.15
CA GLN A 180 15.63 -1.48 -13.75
C GLN A 180 16.43 -2.42 -12.84
N MET A 181 15.82 -2.97 -11.79
CA MET A 181 16.50 -3.84 -10.84
C MET A 181 17.08 -5.11 -11.50
N MET A 182 16.32 -5.75 -12.39
CA MET A 182 16.76 -6.91 -13.18
C MET A 182 18.00 -6.61 -14.04
N ASN A 183 18.14 -5.36 -14.49
CA ASN A 183 19.26 -4.92 -15.33
C ASN A 183 20.39 -4.20 -14.54
N GLY A 184 20.39 -4.29 -13.21
CA GLY A 184 21.41 -3.66 -12.36
C GLY A 184 21.22 -2.15 -12.13
N GLY A 185 20.00 -1.67 -12.37
CA GLY A 185 19.49 -0.33 -12.09
C GLY A 185 19.08 -0.13 -10.63
N LEU A 186 18.11 0.77 -10.39
CA LEU A 186 17.60 1.06 -9.04
C LEU A 186 16.96 -0.18 -8.40
N ALA A 187 17.13 -0.30 -7.08
CA ALA A 187 16.51 -1.39 -6.32
C ALA A 187 15.00 -1.19 -6.23
N CYS A 188 14.26 -2.29 -6.33
CA CYS A 188 12.84 -2.34 -6.09
C CYS A 188 12.50 -3.44 -5.09
N ASN A 189 11.47 -3.24 -4.29
CA ASN A 189 11.13 -4.11 -3.19
C ASN A 189 9.64 -4.48 -3.24
N MET A 190 9.32 -5.72 -2.90
CA MET A 190 7.98 -6.09 -2.50
C MET A 190 7.89 -6.03 -0.97
N PHE A 191 7.13 -5.07 -0.46
CA PHE A 191 6.90 -4.88 0.97
C PHE A 191 6.08 -6.05 1.55
N PRO A 192 6.48 -6.68 2.67
CA PRO A 192 5.75 -7.84 3.19
C PRO A 192 4.41 -7.45 3.82
N THR A 193 3.44 -8.38 3.75
CA THR A 193 2.20 -8.24 4.53
C THR A 193 2.49 -8.30 6.03
N GLY A 194 1.72 -7.56 6.83
CA GLY A 194 1.97 -7.39 8.25
C GLY A 194 1.32 -6.15 8.84
N LEU A 195 1.62 -5.90 10.12
CA LEU A 195 1.31 -4.65 10.80
C LEU A 195 2.58 -3.81 10.90
N HIS A 196 2.52 -2.59 10.39
CA HIS A 196 3.67 -1.69 10.26
C HIS A 196 3.38 -0.36 10.94
N ARG A 197 4.42 0.33 11.42
CA ARG A 197 4.28 1.70 11.94
C ARG A 197 4.73 2.72 10.91
N TYR A 198 3.97 3.80 10.85
CA TYR A 198 4.21 4.92 9.96
C TYR A 198 4.17 6.23 10.74
N VAL A 199 4.89 7.23 10.24
CA VAL A 199 4.87 8.60 10.75
C VAL A 199 4.60 9.58 9.62
N VAL A 200 3.79 10.60 9.85
CA VAL A 200 3.58 11.66 8.86
C VAL A 200 4.87 12.44 8.69
N GLY A 201 5.23 12.71 7.44
CA GLY A 201 6.36 13.56 7.07
C GLY A 201 6.44 13.77 5.56
N THR A 202 7.64 14.02 5.07
CA THR A 202 7.88 14.29 3.65
C THR A 202 8.58 13.12 2.98
N HIS A 203 7.92 12.52 1.99
CA HIS A 203 8.58 11.58 1.08
C HIS A 203 9.50 12.37 0.14
N ARG A 204 10.74 11.90 0.00
CA ARG A 204 11.83 12.58 -0.74
C ARG A 204 12.09 14.01 -0.28
N ALA A 205 12.24 14.19 1.02
CA ALA A 205 12.71 15.46 1.57
C ALA A 205 14.02 15.88 0.87
N GLY A 206 14.08 17.11 0.35
CA GLY A 206 15.25 17.65 -0.34
C GLY A 206 15.37 17.32 -1.84
N SER A 207 14.43 16.55 -2.42
CA SER A 207 14.38 16.33 -3.87
C SER A 207 13.73 17.50 -4.63
N LYS A 208 13.74 17.43 -5.97
CA LYS A 208 12.99 18.36 -6.85
C LYS A 208 11.47 18.26 -6.65
N TYR A 209 10.94 17.10 -6.26
CA TYR A 209 9.50 16.84 -6.13
C TYR A 209 9.13 16.18 -4.78
N PRO A 210 9.30 16.90 -3.66
CA PRO A 210 8.98 16.37 -2.34
C PRO A 210 7.46 16.24 -2.12
N GLN A 211 7.02 15.09 -1.62
CA GLN A 211 5.61 14.82 -1.32
C GLN A 211 5.36 14.93 0.19
N ARG A 212 4.79 16.06 0.62
CA ARG A 212 4.62 16.43 2.04
C ARG A 212 3.34 15.87 2.63
N GLY A 213 3.37 15.52 3.92
CA GLY A 213 2.24 14.85 4.56
C GLY A 213 2.00 13.46 3.98
N ALA A 214 3.08 12.82 3.49
CA ALA A 214 3.15 11.41 3.20
C ALA A 214 3.29 10.61 4.51
N PHE A 215 2.93 9.34 4.48
CA PHE A 215 3.15 8.46 5.62
C PHE A 215 4.48 7.76 5.39
N ARG A 216 5.46 8.04 6.23
CA ARG A 216 6.80 7.45 6.15
C ARG A 216 6.89 6.21 7.00
N GLN A 217 7.46 5.15 6.43
CA GLN A 217 7.72 3.92 7.16
C GLN A 217 8.63 4.22 8.37
N LEU A 218 8.33 3.62 9.53
CA LEU A 218 9.14 3.77 10.75
C LEU A 218 10.00 2.54 11.04
N ASP A 219 9.47 1.34 10.80
CA ASP A 219 10.13 0.10 11.17
C ASP A 219 10.99 -0.42 10.02
N PRO A 220 12.25 -0.81 10.26
CA PRO A 220 12.98 -1.61 9.28
C PRO A 220 12.30 -2.98 9.17
N VAL A 221 12.30 -3.55 7.96
CA VAL A 221 11.67 -4.85 7.69
C VAL A 221 12.43 -5.55 6.55
N PRO A 222 12.61 -6.89 6.61
CA PRO A 222 13.08 -7.64 5.47
C PRO A 222 12.12 -7.49 4.29
N VAL A 223 12.63 -7.15 3.11
CA VAL A 223 11.82 -7.00 1.90
C VAL A 223 12.24 -7.98 0.82
N LEU A 224 11.28 -8.46 0.04
CA LEU A 224 11.56 -9.38 -1.05
C LEU A 224 12.09 -8.59 -2.26
N ARG A 225 13.18 -9.10 -2.85
CA ARG A 225 13.90 -8.51 -3.98
C ARG A 225 14.06 -9.55 -5.09
N ASN A 226 13.82 -9.11 -6.32
CA ASN A 226 13.97 -9.93 -7.53
C ASN A 226 14.95 -9.26 -8.51
N ARG A 227 15.91 -10.03 -9.02
CA ARG A 227 16.85 -9.60 -10.07
C ARG A 227 16.84 -10.50 -11.31
N ASN A 228 16.00 -11.52 -11.32
CA ASN A 228 16.00 -12.60 -12.30
C ASN A 228 14.96 -12.38 -13.41
N ASN A 229 13.77 -11.90 -13.05
CA ASN A 229 12.65 -11.73 -13.96
C ASN A 229 11.70 -10.62 -13.48
N LEU A 230 10.53 -10.49 -14.11
CA LEU A 230 9.49 -9.51 -13.74
C LEU A 230 8.33 -10.13 -12.95
N THR A 231 8.63 -11.06 -12.04
CA THR A 231 7.66 -11.81 -11.24
C THR A 231 8.17 -11.99 -9.82
N PHE A 232 7.52 -11.43 -8.80
CA PHE A 232 7.93 -11.70 -7.41
C PHE A 232 7.47 -13.08 -6.95
N GLU A 233 8.39 -14.03 -6.86
CA GLU A 233 8.14 -15.42 -6.46
C GLU A 233 8.69 -15.71 -5.05
N LEU A 234 8.28 -16.83 -4.48
CA LEU A 234 8.83 -17.29 -3.21
C LEU A 234 10.32 -17.64 -3.35
N PRO A 235 11.13 -17.34 -2.32
CA PRO A 235 12.43 -17.98 -2.13
C PRO A 235 12.33 -19.51 -2.27
N PRO A 236 13.35 -20.18 -2.85
CA PRO A 236 14.68 -19.67 -3.17
C PRO A 236 14.80 -18.90 -4.51
N THR A 237 13.71 -18.78 -5.29
CA THR A 237 13.73 -18.07 -6.58
C THR A 237 14.12 -16.61 -6.39
N ASP A 238 13.39 -15.91 -5.52
CA ASP A 238 13.72 -14.57 -5.07
C ASP A 238 14.35 -14.57 -3.69
N LYS A 239 14.84 -13.42 -3.24
CA LYS A 239 15.56 -13.31 -1.97
C LYS A 239 15.03 -12.17 -1.13
N TYR A 240 14.82 -12.45 0.15
CA TYR A 240 14.66 -11.40 1.14
C TYR A 240 15.98 -10.70 1.37
N ASP A 241 15.96 -9.37 1.32
CA ASP A 241 17.04 -8.58 1.84
C ASP A 241 16.84 -8.39 3.35
N VAL A 242 17.56 -9.21 4.10
CA VAL A 242 17.60 -9.20 5.56
C VAL A 242 18.76 -8.36 6.11
N THR A 243 19.60 -7.78 5.24
CA THR A 243 20.81 -7.04 5.64
C THR A 243 20.54 -5.57 5.93
N ILE A 244 19.28 -5.14 5.76
CA ILE A 244 18.89 -3.75 5.86
C ILE A 244 18.74 -3.37 7.33
N ASP A 245 19.76 -2.79 7.93
CA ASP A 245 19.72 -2.20 9.28
C ASP A 245 18.93 -0.89 9.35
N ARG A 246 18.35 -0.46 8.22
CA ARG A 246 17.65 0.81 8.01
C ARG A 246 16.26 0.60 7.42
N VAL A 247 15.46 1.64 7.49
CA VAL A 247 14.15 1.69 6.84
C VAL A 247 14.35 1.79 5.31
N VAL A 248 13.72 0.88 4.55
CA VAL A 248 13.75 0.89 3.07
C VAL A 248 12.94 2.04 2.46
N ALA A 249 12.14 2.70 3.30
CA ALA A 249 11.31 3.84 2.97
C ALA A 249 10.23 3.51 1.93
N ASP A 250 9.59 2.35 2.08
CA ASP A 250 8.38 1.96 1.35
C ASP A 250 7.17 2.77 1.90
N ASN A 251 7.23 4.09 1.74
CA ASN A 251 6.29 5.08 2.26
C ASN A 251 4.90 4.96 1.60
N ILE A 252 3.87 5.56 2.20
CA ILE A 252 2.55 5.77 1.56
C ILE A 252 2.47 7.21 1.03
N HIS A 253 2.30 7.37 -0.28
CA HIS A 253 2.26 8.69 -0.92
C HIS A 253 1.42 8.71 -2.22
N ALA A 254 1.45 9.81 -2.96
CA ALA A 254 0.73 9.95 -4.22
C ALA A 254 1.44 9.22 -5.38
N GLY A 255 0.69 8.56 -6.25
CA GLY A 255 1.23 7.78 -7.37
C GLY A 255 1.71 8.59 -8.58
N VAL A 256 1.26 9.85 -8.70
CA VAL A 256 1.66 10.90 -9.68
C VAL A 256 1.40 10.58 -11.17
N LEU A 257 1.45 9.32 -11.60
CA LEU A 257 1.24 8.89 -13.00
C LEU A 257 -0.20 8.50 -13.34
N GLU A 258 -1.19 8.91 -12.54
CA GLU A 258 -2.61 8.57 -12.78
C GLU A 258 -3.10 9.07 -14.15
N SER A 259 -2.57 10.20 -14.64
CA SER A 259 -2.92 10.77 -15.94
C SER A 259 -2.03 10.29 -17.09
N SER A 260 -1.14 9.31 -16.86
CA SER A 260 -0.28 8.78 -17.91
C SER A 260 -1.11 8.16 -19.03
N GLN A 261 -0.80 8.49 -20.28
CA GLN A 261 -1.47 7.91 -21.45
C GLN A 261 -1.03 6.45 -21.72
N HIS A 262 0.09 6.03 -21.14
CA HIS A 262 0.66 4.70 -21.33
C HIS A 262 1.09 4.09 -19.99
N PRO A 263 1.05 2.75 -19.84
CA PRO A 263 1.57 2.09 -18.65
C PRO A 263 3.07 2.35 -18.42
N PRO A 264 3.55 2.31 -17.17
CA PRO A 264 2.79 2.08 -15.94
C PRO A 264 1.96 3.30 -15.51
N PHE A 265 0.80 3.06 -14.89
CA PHE A 265 -0.12 4.13 -14.45
C PHE A 265 0.13 4.60 -13.01
N PHE A 266 1.28 4.22 -12.44
CA PHE A 266 1.77 4.68 -11.13
C PHE A 266 3.30 4.55 -11.07
N SER A 267 3.95 5.38 -10.24
CA SER A 267 5.39 5.30 -9.96
C SER A 267 5.62 4.78 -8.54
N SER A 268 6.29 3.63 -8.40
CA SER A 268 6.70 3.13 -7.09
C SER A 268 7.77 2.04 -7.21
N ALA A 269 8.89 2.21 -6.50
CA ALA A 269 9.92 1.17 -6.31
C ALA A 269 9.62 0.21 -5.15
N GLY A 270 8.51 0.38 -4.43
CA GLY A 270 8.16 -0.41 -3.24
C GLY A 270 7.20 0.32 -2.28
N CYS A 271 7.12 1.64 -2.38
CA CYS A 271 6.11 2.49 -1.74
C CYS A 271 4.66 2.06 -2.07
N GLN A 272 3.75 2.36 -1.15
CA GLN A 272 2.32 2.18 -1.34
C GLN A 272 1.75 3.47 -1.94
N VAL A 273 1.11 3.40 -3.10
CA VAL A 273 0.74 4.62 -3.83
C VAL A 273 -0.75 4.71 -4.12
N ILE A 274 -1.27 5.93 -3.96
CA ILE A 274 -2.68 6.27 -4.18
C ILE A 274 -2.76 7.27 -5.35
N PRO A 275 -3.72 7.11 -6.28
CA PRO A 275 -3.95 8.05 -7.37
C PRO A 275 -4.12 9.50 -6.87
N GLY A 276 -3.62 10.44 -7.66
CA GLY A 276 -3.50 11.86 -7.31
C GLY A 276 -2.04 12.34 -7.30
N GLY A 277 -1.86 13.56 -6.81
CA GLY A 277 -0.56 14.23 -6.83
C GLY A 277 -0.58 15.56 -6.09
N TYR A 278 0.33 16.46 -6.46
CA TYR A 278 0.44 17.81 -5.93
C TYR A 278 0.41 18.82 -7.07
N ARG A 279 -0.30 19.94 -6.88
CA ARG A 279 -0.32 21.02 -7.86
C ARG A 279 0.98 21.81 -7.84
N THR A 280 1.55 22.10 -8.99
CA THR A 280 2.85 22.81 -9.12
C THR A 280 2.72 24.34 -9.12
N ASN A 281 1.50 24.89 -9.13
CA ASN A 281 1.20 26.32 -9.25
C ASN A 281 1.42 27.13 -7.95
N GLY A 282 2.45 26.81 -7.17
CA GLY A 282 2.85 27.54 -5.96
C GLY A 282 2.13 27.13 -4.68
N GLU A 283 0.90 26.63 -4.77
CA GLU A 283 0.15 26.13 -3.60
C GLU A 283 0.57 24.72 -3.17
N ASN A 284 1.28 23.94 -4.00
CA ASN A 284 1.78 22.59 -3.69
C ASN A 284 0.74 21.73 -2.94
N ARG A 285 -0.53 21.89 -3.35
CA ARG A 285 -1.69 21.30 -2.68
C ARG A 285 -1.93 19.91 -3.23
N ALA A 286 -2.13 18.95 -2.33
CA ALA A 286 -2.54 17.60 -2.71
C ALA A 286 -3.89 17.62 -3.46
N TYR A 287 -4.04 16.80 -4.49
CA TYR A 287 -5.29 16.59 -5.22
C TYR A 287 -5.60 15.10 -5.42
N GLY A 288 -6.79 14.81 -5.97
CA GLY A 288 -7.21 13.44 -6.31
C GLY A 288 -7.53 12.59 -5.10
N GLN A 289 -7.49 11.26 -5.26
CA GLN A 289 -7.78 10.32 -4.18
C GLN A 289 -6.75 10.41 -3.05
N TRP A 290 -5.52 10.80 -3.35
CA TRP A 290 -4.48 11.06 -2.36
C TRP A 290 -4.87 12.17 -1.37
N ALA A 291 -5.43 13.28 -1.85
CA ALA A 291 -5.90 14.35 -0.97
C ALA A 291 -7.02 13.88 -0.05
N VAL A 292 -7.97 13.11 -0.59
CA VAL A 292 -9.10 12.55 0.17
C VAL A 292 -8.59 11.55 1.22
N PHE A 293 -7.67 10.65 0.86
CA PHE A 293 -7.09 9.69 1.81
C PHE A 293 -6.42 10.40 3.00
N ARG A 294 -5.64 11.46 2.75
CA ARG A 294 -5.03 12.26 3.82
C ARG A 294 -6.08 12.87 4.75
N GLU A 295 -7.12 13.48 4.19
CA GLU A 295 -8.23 14.05 4.97
C GLU A 295 -8.94 12.96 5.79
N ARG A 296 -9.22 11.80 5.18
CA ARG A 296 -9.88 10.66 5.85
C ARG A 296 -9.01 10.08 6.95
N ALA A 297 -7.69 10.07 6.78
CA ALA A 297 -6.73 9.73 7.85
C ALA A 297 -6.73 10.76 8.99
N GLY A 298 -7.37 11.90 8.81
CA GLY A 298 -7.48 12.98 9.80
C GLY A 298 -6.35 14.00 9.70
N LEU A 299 -5.60 14.01 8.60
CA LEU A 299 -4.58 15.03 8.35
C LEU A 299 -5.23 16.30 7.83
N LYS A 300 -4.66 17.45 8.21
CA LYS A 300 -5.08 18.75 7.71
C LYS A 300 -4.67 18.91 6.23
N PRO A 301 -5.36 19.80 5.49
CA PRO A 301 -4.87 20.26 4.19
C PRO A 301 -3.39 20.64 4.30
N VAL A 302 -2.59 20.32 3.29
CA VAL A 302 -1.20 20.77 3.25
C VAL A 302 -1.22 22.29 3.16
N VAL A 303 -0.91 22.97 4.26
CA VAL A 303 -0.71 24.41 4.33
C VAL A 303 0.74 24.62 4.77
N PHE A 304 1.49 25.43 4.03
CA PHE A 304 2.88 25.73 4.40
C PHE A 304 2.91 26.67 5.60
N ALA A 305 3.82 26.40 6.53
CA ALA A 305 4.20 27.41 7.50
C ALA A 305 4.98 28.53 6.76
N PRO A 306 4.66 29.81 6.95
CA PRO A 306 5.49 30.90 6.44
C PRO A 306 6.94 30.72 6.90
N GLY A 307 7.88 30.65 5.95
CA GLY A 307 9.31 30.47 6.24
C GLY A 307 9.79 29.02 6.48
N ASN A 308 8.90 28.02 6.49
CA ASN A 308 9.28 26.61 6.53
C ASN A 308 8.50 25.80 5.48
N VAL A 309 9.19 25.54 4.36
CA VAL A 309 8.64 24.89 3.17
C VAL A 309 8.81 23.37 3.17
N THR A 310 9.26 22.72 4.25
CA THR A 310 9.56 21.28 4.23
C THR A 310 8.68 20.41 5.13
N SER A 311 7.93 21.01 6.06
CA SER A 311 7.09 20.29 7.03
C SER A 311 5.61 20.66 6.95
N THR A 312 4.74 19.75 7.35
CA THR A 312 3.31 20.02 7.61
C THR A 312 3.04 20.11 9.10
N ILE A 313 1.89 20.66 9.49
CA ILE A 313 1.45 20.70 10.89
C ILE A 313 1.17 19.31 11.49
N ASP A 314 0.97 18.29 10.64
CA ASP A 314 0.73 16.92 11.08
C ASP A 314 2.00 16.07 11.16
N ASP A 315 3.17 16.60 10.76
CA ASP A 315 4.43 15.86 10.79
C ASP A 315 4.71 15.31 12.20
N GLY A 316 5.12 14.04 12.27
CA GLY A 316 5.31 13.33 13.54
C GLY A 316 4.09 12.55 14.04
N ARG A 317 2.87 12.77 13.51
CA ARG A 317 1.73 11.90 13.84
C ARG A 317 2.00 10.48 13.39
N SER A 318 1.72 9.52 14.27
CA SER A 318 2.02 8.11 14.04
C SER A 318 0.75 7.32 13.74
N PHE A 319 0.87 6.36 12.83
CA PHE A 319 -0.22 5.51 12.38
C PHE A 319 0.23 4.05 12.37
N TYR A 320 -0.71 3.15 12.66
CA TYR A 320 -0.55 1.76 12.23
C TYR A 320 -1.04 1.59 10.79
N TYR A 321 -0.30 0.79 10.03
CA TYR A 321 -0.65 0.36 8.70
C TYR A 321 -0.73 -1.17 8.64
N MET A 322 -1.93 -1.70 8.47
CA MET A 322 -2.18 -3.13 8.31
C MET A 322 -2.25 -3.48 6.83
N LEU A 323 -1.23 -4.16 6.31
CA LEU A 323 -1.20 -4.65 4.92
C LEU A 323 -1.44 -6.16 4.90
N LEU A 324 -2.54 -6.60 4.28
CA LEU A 324 -2.91 -8.00 4.10
C LEU A 324 -3.40 -8.23 2.67
N THR A 325 -3.96 -9.41 2.36
CA THR A 325 -4.45 -9.73 1.01
C THR A 325 -5.96 -9.62 0.86
N GLY A 326 -6.42 -9.41 -0.38
CA GLY A 326 -7.83 -9.51 -0.74
C GLY A 326 -8.43 -10.90 -0.46
N ALA A 327 -7.65 -11.96 -0.65
CA ALA A 327 -8.06 -13.33 -0.38
C ALA A 327 -8.40 -13.56 1.09
N GLU A 328 -7.55 -13.08 2.02
CA GLU A 328 -7.82 -13.18 3.46
C GLU A 328 -9.09 -12.42 3.83
N ALA A 329 -9.24 -11.19 3.32
CA ALA A 329 -10.42 -10.38 3.59
C ALA A 329 -11.71 -11.05 3.08
N ARG A 330 -11.69 -11.63 1.87
CA ARG A 330 -12.83 -12.35 1.31
C ARG A 330 -13.21 -13.56 2.15
N LEU A 331 -12.24 -14.40 2.50
CA LEU A 331 -12.50 -15.61 3.29
C LEU A 331 -13.17 -15.26 4.62
N ILE A 332 -12.73 -14.19 5.28
CA ILE A 332 -13.36 -13.71 6.52
C ILE A 332 -14.75 -13.13 6.26
N ALA A 333 -14.91 -12.29 5.23
CA ALA A 333 -16.19 -11.67 4.89
C ALA A 333 -17.29 -12.70 4.58
N ARG A 334 -16.90 -13.88 4.07
CA ARG A 334 -17.80 -14.99 3.77
C ARG A 334 -18.01 -15.97 4.93
N GLY A 335 -17.51 -15.65 6.13
CA GLY A 335 -17.61 -16.54 7.29
C GLY A 335 -16.70 -17.78 7.19
N GLN A 336 -15.76 -17.82 6.24
CA GLN A 336 -14.83 -18.94 6.02
C GLN A 336 -13.54 -18.76 6.82
N SER A 337 -13.59 -18.03 7.94
CA SER A 337 -12.44 -17.79 8.82
C SER A 337 -11.88 -19.07 9.42
N VAL A 338 -12.68 -20.14 9.53
CA VAL A 338 -12.23 -21.48 9.94
C VAL A 338 -11.20 -22.10 8.99
N LEU A 339 -11.18 -21.66 7.71
CA LEU A 339 -10.16 -22.08 6.75
C LEU A 339 -8.85 -21.30 6.93
N LEU A 340 -8.85 -20.30 7.81
CA LEU A 340 -7.67 -19.52 8.15
C LEU A 340 -7.18 -19.94 9.54
N ASP A 341 -6.00 -20.53 9.58
CA ASP A 341 -5.30 -20.72 10.83
C ASP A 341 -4.92 -19.38 11.45
N SER A 342 -4.77 -19.35 12.78
CA SER A 342 -4.17 -18.20 13.45
C SER A 342 -2.72 -18.08 13.01
N ARG A 343 -2.30 -16.90 12.56
CA ARG A 343 -0.99 -16.66 11.96
C ARG A 343 -0.15 -15.72 12.80
N LEU A 344 1.17 -15.81 12.60
CA LEU A 344 2.11 -14.78 13.02
C LEU A 344 2.88 -14.33 11.79
N ARG A 345 2.96 -13.02 11.60
CA ARG A 345 3.81 -12.34 10.60
C ARG A 345 4.33 -11.03 11.19
N PHE A 346 5.08 -10.24 10.41
CA PHE A 346 5.61 -8.97 10.89
C PHE A 346 4.55 -8.11 11.61
N GLY A 347 4.90 -7.60 12.78
CA GLY A 347 4.02 -6.79 13.62
C GLY A 347 3.04 -7.56 14.51
N SER A 348 3.02 -8.90 14.45
CA SER A 348 2.29 -9.73 15.42
C SER A 348 2.84 -9.54 16.82
N SER A 349 2.02 -9.74 17.85
CA SER A 349 2.47 -9.63 19.23
C SER A 349 1.78 -10.61 20.17
N GLY A 350 2.34 -10.78 21.37
CA GLY A 350 1.75 -11.57 22.46
C GLY A 350 2.44 -12.91 22.74
N PRO A 351 1.80 -13.81 23.51
CA PRO A 351 2.44 -15.01 24.03
C PRO A 351 2.95 -15.99 22.96
N ARG A 352 2.27 -16.09 21.81
CA ARG A 352 2.70 -16.94 20.68
C ARG A 352 4.02 -16.44 20.08
N VAL A 353 4.16 -15.13 19.90
CA VAL A 353 5.40 -14.51 19.41
C VAL A 353 6.54 -14.70 20.41
N ARG A 354 6.26 -14.59 21.71
CA ARG A 354 7.27 -14.86 22.74
C ARG A 354 7.82 -16.28 22.65
N ARG A 355 6.95 -17.28 22.57
CA ARG A 355 7.36 -18.69 22.42
C ARG A 355 8.15 -18.93 21.13
N LEU A 356 7.78 -18.25 20.04
CA LEU A 356 8.54 -18.29 18.80
C LEU A 356 9.95 -17.70 18.97
N SER A 357 10.06 -16.53 19.61
CA SER A 357 11.33 -15.87 19.87
C SER A 357 12.26 -16.73 20.74
N GLU A 358 11.71 -17.36 21.78
CA GLU A 358 12.41 -18.34 22.63
C GLU A 358 13.00 -19.48 21.80
N ARG A 359 12.20 -20.06 20.89
CA ARG A 359 12.62 -21.20 20.06
C ARG A 359 13.65 -20.83 18.98
N LEU A 360 13.50 -19.68 18.34
CA LEU A 360 14.34 -19.30 17.20
C LEU A 360 15.64 -18.62 17.62
N THR A 361 15.61 -17.84 18.69
CA THR A 361 16.71 -16.94 19.07
C THR A 361 17.26 -17.20 20.47
N GLY A 362 16.59 -18.05 21.27
CA GLY A 362 16.91 -18.22 22.69
C GLY A 362 16.53 -17.02 23.57
N ASN A 363 15.93 -15.97 23.00
CA ASN A 363 15.52 -14.77 23.72
C ASN A 363 14.04 -14.86 24.13
N SER A 364 13.77 -14.89 25.44
CA SER A 364 12.40 -14.99 25.99
C SER A 364 11.69 -13.65 26.20
N THR A 365 12.35 -12.52 25.95
CA THR A 365 11.80 -11.21 26.32
C THR A 365 11.02 -10.54 25.20
N SER A 366 11.26 -10.87 23.92
CA SER A 366 10.53 -10.25 22.81
C SER A 366 9.14 -10.86 22.64
N SER A 367 8.11 -10.03 22.81
CA SER A 367 6.73 -10.40 22.51
C SER A 367 6.19 -9.71 21.25
N TYR A 368 7.07 -9.23 20.38
CA TYR A 368 6.73 -8.52 19.15
C TYR A 368 7.52 -9.08 17.97
N PHE A 369 6.83 -9.32 16.86
CA PHE A 369 7.41 -9.94 15.67
C PHE A 369 8.05 -8.87 14.79
N ASP A 370 9.24 -8.44 15.20
CA ASP A 370 10.05 -7.43 14.52
C ASP A 370 10.90 -7.99 13.36
N GLN A 371 11.75 -7.14 12.81
CA GLN A 371 12.70 -7.48 11.76
C GLN A 371 13.64 -8.61 12.14
N THR A 372 14.20 -8.60 13.35
CA THR A 372 15.20 -9.58 13.77
C THR A 372 14.57 -10.96 13.86
N LEU A 373 13.38 -11.04 14.46
CA LEU A 373 12.64 -12.28 14.53
C LEU A 373 12.17 -12.73 13.14
N MET A 374 11.73 -11.81 12.28
CA MET A 374 11.35 -12.12 10.89
C MET A 374 12.52 -12.67 10.08
N ALA A 375 13.71 -12.06 10.16
CA ALA A 375 14.90 -12.54 9.48
C ALA A 375 15.30 -13.94 9.98
N SER A 376 15.23 -14.18 11.28
CA SER A 376 15.51 -15.48 11.89
C SER A 376 14.50 -16.55 11.43
N PHE A 377 13.22 -16.19 11.34
CA PHE A 377 12.18 -17.08 10.87
C PHE A 377 12.29 -17.39 9.37
N LEU A 378 12.56 -16.39 8.52
CA LEU A 378 12.82 -16.58 7.09
C LEU A 378 13.99 -17.56 6.88
N ALA A 379 15.09 -17.40 7.62
CA ALA A 379 16.23 -18.32 7.56
C ALA A 379 15.85 -19.75 8.02
N TRP A 380 15.01 -19.87 9.04
CA TRP A 380 14.47 -21.15 9.49
C TRP A 380 13.60 -21.81 8.41
N GLN A 381 12.65 -21.08 7.82
CA GLN A 381 11.77 -21.61 6.76
C GLN A 381 12.61 -22.09 5.59
N MET A 382 13.59 -21.30 5.13
CA MET A 382 14.48 -21.72 4.05
C MET A 382 15.23 -23.02 4.38
N LYS A 383 15.76 -23.14 5.60
CA LYS A 383 16.51 -24.32 6.02
C LYS A 383 15.64 -25.57 6.17
N ARG A 384 14.38 -25.42 6.59
CA ARG A 384 13.50 -26.55 6.96
C ARG A 384 12.50 -26.93 5.87
N LEU A 385 11.98 -25.95 5.16
CA LEU A 385 10.87 -26.08 4.22
C LEU A 385 11.30 -25.86 2.77
N ASN A 386 12.53 -25.38 2.55
CA ASN A 386 13.05 -25.01 1.23
C ASN A 386 12.22 -23.92 0.51
N TYR A 387 11.50 -23.11 1.29
CA TYR A 387 10.88 -21.85 0.87
C TYR A 387 10.81 -20.91 2.07
N SER A 388 10.49 -19.63 1.86
CA SER A 388 10.20 -18.72 2.98
C SER A 388 9.23 -17.61 2.58
N ASP A 389 8.09 -17.51 3.26
CA ASP A 389 7.08 -16.47 3.03
C ASP A 389 6.94 -15.48 4.19
N GLY A 390 7.66 -15.72 5.29
CA GLY A 390 7.64 -14.88 6.49
C GLY A 390 6.34 -14.98 7.29
N VAL A 391 5.48 -15.96 6.99
CA VAL A 391 4.21 -16.19 7.69
C VAL A 391 4.26 -17.54 8.40
N ILE A 392 3.91 -17.53 9.68
CA ILE A 392 3.75 -18.74 10.48
C ILE A 392 2.30 -19.17 10.40
N ASP A 393 2.08 -20.36 9.87
CA ASP A 393 0.84 -21.11 9.94
C ASP A 393 1.03 -22.41 10.75
N GLN A 394 0.00 -23.26 10.83
CA GLN A 394 0.06 -24.51 11.59
C GLN A 394 1.18 -25.47 11.11
N VAL A 395 1.65 -25.36 9.87
CA VAL A 395 2.72 -26.22 9.35
C VAL A 395 4.06 -25.84 9.96
N ALA A 396 4.23 -24.58 10.38
CA ALA A 396 5.46 -24.08 11.00
C ALA A 396 5.47 -24.14 12.54
N GLU A 397 4.33 -24.41 13.19
CA GLU A 397 4.26 -24.51 14.67
C GLU A 397 4.62 -25.89 15.23
N ASN A 398 4.52 -26.94 14.40
CA ASN A 398 4.93 -28.32 14.67
C ASN A 398 6.36 -28.56 14.22
#